data_AF-A0A355TRI0-F1
#
_entry.id   AF-A0A355TRI0-F1
#
_cell.length_a   1.000
_cell.length_b   1.000
_cell.length_c   1.000
_cell.angle_alpha   90.00
_cell.angle_beta   90.00
_cell.angle_gamma   90.00
#
_symmetry.space_group_name_H-M   'P 1'
#
loop_
_entity.id
_entity.type
_entity.pdbx_description
1 polymer ?
#
loop_
_entity_poly.entity_id
_entity_poly.type
_entity_poly.pdbx_seq_one_letter_code
_entity_poly.pdbx_strand_id
1 'polypeptide(L)'
;MSNEGNGHQSNEHDGLQTAELLSYLDASLADYGKYVSQIGSLKYTAAQLLYYRDEVQDMLDALINDKGIDLKSRWIKVRELDLQLRAKASIFVQEVGHANFKQYQIINNPPLNRWWWYLNRTTVNLDHKTPSWQWWKRDSSGI
;
A
#
# COMPACT_ATOMS: atom_id res chain seq x y z
N MET A 1 -57.56 1.22 11.62
CA MET A 1 -57.14 2.63 11.62
C MET A 1 -55.73 2.66 12.16
N SER A 2 -54.80 3.17 11.33
CA SER A 2 -53.45 3.73 11.55
C SER A 2 -52.58 3.18 12.70
N ASN A 3 -51.28 2.95 12.52
CA ASN A 3 -50.36 3.92 11.94
C ASN A 3 -49.08 3.24 11.43
N GLU A 4 -48.73 3.57 10.19
CA GLU A 4 -47.39 3.37 9.61
C GLU A 4 -46.41 4.34 10.28
N GLY A 5 -45.17 3.92 10.49
CA GLY A 5 -44.13 4.82 10.98
C GLY A 5 -42.85 4.11 11.39
N ASN A 6 -42.00 3.76 10.43
CA ASN A 6 -40.54 3.92 10.53
C ASN A 6 -39.86 3.40 9.25
N GLY A 7 -39.47 4.30 8.36
CA GLY A 7 -38.75 3.92 7.15
C GLY A 7 -37.94 5.03 6.48
N HIS A 8 -37.58 6.11 7.18
CA HIS A 8 -36.95 7.28 6.55
C HIS A 8 -35.66 7.79 7.19
N GLN A 9 -35.14 7.17 8.27
CA GLN A 9 -33.90 7.62 8.90
C GLN A 9 -32.63 6.90 8.44
N SER A 10 -32.73 5.80 7.69
CA SER A 10 -31.55 5.01 7.27
C SER A 10 -30.74 5.67 6.14
N ASN A 11 -31.38 6.38 5.21
CA ASN A 11 -30.74 6.75 3.96
C ASN A 11 -29.85 8.01 4.03
N GLU A 12 -30.16 8.98 4.89
CA GLU A 12 -29.35 10.20 5.02
C GLU A 12 -28.05 9.94 5.80
N HIS A 13 -28.11 9.08 6.82
CA HIS A 13 -26.95 8.69 7.61
C HIS A 13 -25.95 7.86 6.79
N ASP A 14 -26.45 6.98 5.93
CA ASP A 14 -25.65 6.14 5.03
C ASP A 14 -24.94 6.98 3.95
N GLY A 15 -25.63 7.99 3.42
CA GLY A 15 -25.06 8.93 2.45
C GLY A 15 -23.96 9.83 3.04
N LEU A 16 -24.10 10.26 4.30
CA LEU A 16 -23.07 11.04 5.01
C LEU A 16 -21.81 10.20 5.26
N GLN A 17 -21.96 8.95 5.70
CA GLN A 17 -20.83 8.02 5.89
C GLN A 17 -20.11 7.71 4.58
N THR A 18 -20.87 7.55 3.49
CA THR A 18 -20.32 7.33 2.16
C THR A 18 -19.46 8.51 1.69
N ALA A 19 -19.95 9.74 1.88
CA ALA A 19 -19.22 10.95 1.47
C ALA A 19 -17.93 11.14 2.29
N GLU A 20 -17.97 10.87 3.59
CA GLU A 20 -16.80 10.89 4.45
C GLU A 20 -15.77 9.84 4.04
N LEU A 21 -16.21 8.61 3.73
CA LEU A 21 -15.34 7.54 3.28
C LEU A 21 -14.70 7.85 1.91
N LEU A 22 -15.43 8.47 1.00
CA LEU A 22 -14.89 8.94 -0.28
C LEU A 22 -13.84 10.03 -0.11
N SER A 23 -14.09 10.99 0.79
CA SER A 23 -13.14 12.05 1.13
C SER A 23 -11.86 11.45 1.73
N TYR A 24 -12.00 10.49 2.64
CA TYR A 24 -10.86 9.80 3.24
C TYR A 24 -10.09 8.95 2.22
N LEU A 25 -10.79 8.28 1.31
CA LEU A 25 -10.16 7.56 0.20
C LEU A 25 -9.33 8.49 -0.68
N ASP A 26 -9.85 9.67 -1.02
CA ASP A 26 -9.11 10.65 -1.81
C ASP A 26 -7.87 11.16 -1.07
N ALA A 27 -7.95 11.35 0.24
CA ALA A 27 -6.82 11.73 1.09
C ALA A 27 -5.75 10.64 1.15
N SER A 28 -6.10 9.39 1.49
CA SER A 28 -5.14 8.28 1.53
C SER A 28 -4.55 7.98 0.14
N LEU A 29 -5.32 8.18 -0.94
CA LEU A 29 -4.81 8.03 -2.31
C LEU A 29 -3.81 9.14 -2.67
N ALA A 30 -4.04 10.37 -2.21
CA ALA A 30 -3.09 11.47 -2.36
C ALA A 30 -1.79 11.22 -1.58
N ASP A 31 -1.90 10.74 -0.33
CA ASP A 31 -0.75 10.37 0.49
C ASP A 31 0.01 9.20 -0.16
N TYR A 32 -0.68 8.13 -0.56
CA TYR A 32 -0.06 7.04 -1.30
C TYR A 32 0.71 7.54 -2.53
N GLY A 33 0.11 8.45 -3.30
CA GLY A 33 0.76 9.10 -4.44
C GLY A 33 2.03 9.88 -4.05
N LYS A 34 2.01 10.59 -2.93
CA LYS A 34 3.17 11.31 -2.40
C LYS A 34 4.30 10.35 -2.06
N TYR A 35 4.02 9.27 -1.33
CA TYR A 35 5.03 8.25 -1.00
C TYR A 35 5.60 7.59 -2.26
N VAL A 36 4.76 7.18 -3.22
CA VAL A 36 5.22 6.59 -4.49
C VAL A 36 6.13 7.54 -5.28
N SER A 37 5.81 8.83 -5.30
CA SER A 37 6.64 9.83 -5.99
C SER A 37 8.02 9.99 -5.35
N GLN A 38 8.12 9.79 -4.03
CA GLN A 38 9.31 10.00 -3.20
C GLN A 38 10.15 8.75 -2.96
N ILE A 39 9.79 7.58 -3.51
CA ILE A 39 10.59 6.35 -3.41
C ILE A 39 12.06 6.66 -3.79
N GLY A 40 12.98 6.28 -2.89
CA GLY A 40 14.40 6.60 -2.93
C GLY A 40 14.82 7.78 -2.04
N SER A 41 13.86 8.46 -1.39
CA SER A 41 14.10 9.60 -0.49
C SER A 41 13.29 9.60 0.81
N LEU A 42 12.47 8.58 1.04
CA LEU A 42 11.63 8.37 2.23
C LEU A 42 12.44 7.93 3.46
N LYS A 43 13.58 7.26 3.27
CA LYS A 43 14.42 6.74 4.35
C LYS A 43 13.59 5.86 5.31
N TYR A 44 13.54 6.20 6.59
CA TYR A 44 12.86 5.45 7.65
C TYR A 44 11.33 5.45 7.51
N THR A 45 10.74 6.33 6.69
CA THR A 45 9.29 6.34 6.46
C THR A 45 8.86 5.48 5.27
N ALA A 46 9.79 4.84 4.54
CA ALA A 46 9.46 4.09 3.33
C ALA A 46 8.37 3.03 3.57
N ALA A 47 8.41 2.32 4.71
CA ALA A 47 7.42 1.30 5.03
C ALA A 47 5.98 1.85 5.13
N GLN A 48 5.79 3.15 5.43
CA GLN A 48 4.47 3.79 5.52
C GLN A 48 3.69 3.69 4.21
N LEU A 49 4.37 3.62 3.06
CA LEU A 49 3.74 3.42 1.75
C LEU A 49 2.85 2.17 1.71
N LEU A 50 3.27 1.08 2.37
CA LEU A 50 2.52 -0.19 2.40
C LEU A 50 1.19 -0.04 3.13
N TYR A 51 1.18 0.75 4.20
CA TYR A 51 -0.01 1.01 5.01
C TYR A 51 -1.00 1.90 4.27
N TYR A 52 -0.53 2.99 3.63
CA TYR A 52 -1.42 3.80 2.79
C TYR A 52 -2.02 3.01 1.63
N ARG A 53 -1.25 2.07 1.05
CA ARG A 53 -1.80 1.20 0.01
C ARG A 53 -2.85 0.22 0.53
N ASP A 54 -2.71 -0.25 1.77
CA ASP A 54 -3.73 -1.06 2.46
C ASP A 54 -5.00 -0.24 2.72
N GLU A 55 -4.87 0.96 3.29
CA GLU A 55 -6.01 1.85 3.55
C GLU A 55 -6.82 2.13 2.28
N VAL A 56 -6.13 2.44 1.17
CA VAL A 56 -6.77 2.64 -0.12
C VAL A 56 -7.50 1.37 -0.60
N GLN A 57 -6.91 0.18 -0.40
CA GLN A 57 -7.57 -1.07 -0.75
C GLN A 57 -8.85 -1.28 0.06
N ASP A 58 -8.76 -1.08 1.37
CA ASP A 58 -9.84 -1.39 2.31
C ASP A 58 -11.04 -0.47 2.08
N MET A 59 -10.79 0.80 1.77
CA MET A 59 -11.86 1.74 1.40
C MET A 59 -12.48 1.43 0.04
N LEU A 60 -11.67 1.04 -0.95
CA LEU A 60 -12.20 0.63 -2.26
C LEU A 60 -13.06 -0.64 -2.16
N ASP A 61 -12.64 -1.60 -1.34
CA ASP A 61 -13.38 -2.84 -1.09
C ASP A 61 -14.68 -2.55 -0.31
N ALA A 62 -14.67 -1.60 0.63
CA ALA A 62 -15.87 -1.17 1.34
C ALA A 62 -16.90 -0.51 0.41
N LEU A 63 -16.45 0.35 -0.52
CA LEU A 63 -17.31 1.13 -1.41
C LEU A 63 -17.76 0.38 -2.67
N ILE A 64 -17.20 -0.81 -2.97
CA ILE A 64 -17.41 -1.47 -4.28
C ILE A 64 -18.87 -1.88 -4.55
N ASN A 65 -19.65 -2.12 -3.49
CA ASN A 65 -21.03 -2.58 -3.59
C ASN A 65 -22.06 -1.44 -3.48
N ASP A 66 -21.61 -0.20 -3.22
CA ASP A 66 -22.49 0.93 -3.00
C ASP A 66 -23.05 1.46 -4.32
N LYS A 67 -24.37 1.31 -4.47
CA LYS A 67 -25.09 1.69 -5.68
C LYS A 67 -25.06 3.21 -5.84
N GLY A 68 -24.45 3.68 -6.92
CA GLY A 68 -24.39 5.11 -7.27
C GLY A 68 -23.02 5.75 -7.09
N ILE A 69 -22.02 5.02 -6.58
CA ILE A 69 -20.65 5.51 -6.49
C ILE A 69 -19.87 5.09 -7.73
N ASP A 70 -19.30 6.06 -8.44
CA ASP A 70 -18.32 5.79 -9.49
C ASP A 70 -16.88 5.82 -8.93
N LEU A 71 -16.28 4.63 -8.83
CA LEU A 71 -14.90 4.45 -8.39
C LEU A 71 -13.90 4.38 -9.55
N LYS A 72 -14.34 4.49 -10.81
CA LYS A 72 -13.50 4.23 -11.99
C LYS A 72 -12.25 5.12 -12.04
N SER A 73 -12.40 6.41 -11.78
CA SER A 73 -11.27 7.36 -11.76
C SER A 73 -10.24 7.02 -10.67
N ARG A 74 -10.71 6.60 -9.50
CA ARG A 74 -9.88 6.19 -8.37
C ARG A 74 -9.13 4.89 -8.66
N TRP A 75 -9.80 3.92 -9.27
CA TRP A 75 -9.15 2.69 -9.73
C TRP A 75 -8.08 2.93 -10.78
N ILE A 76 -8.32 3.83 -11.75
CA ILE A 76 -7.31 4.24 -12.72
C ILE A 76 -6.10 4.83 -12.00
N LYS A 77 -6.33 5.73 -11.04
CA LYS A 77 -5.25 6.36 -10.28
C LYS A 77 -4.45 5.35 -9.46
N VAL A 78 -5.11 4.43 -8.76
CA VAL A 78 -4.45 3.33 -8.03
C VAL A 78 -3.60 2.51 -8.98
N ARG A 79 -4.12 2.13 -10.14
CA ARG A 79 -3.37 1.37 -11.15
C ARG A 79 -2.11 2.12 -11.61
N GLU A 80 -2.21 3.42 -11.88
CA GLU A 80 -1.06 4.24 -12.27
C GLU A 80 0.03 4.29 -11.19
N LEU A 81 -0.38 4.47 -9.93
CA LEU A 81 0.54 4.48 -8.79
C LEU A 81 1.17 3.11 -8.55
N ASP A 82 0.38 2.04 -8.66
CA ASP A 82 0.84 0.66 -8.54
C ASP A 82 1.85 0.29 -9.65
N LEU A 83 1.70 0.83 -10.86
CA LEU A 83 2.70 0.67 -11.93
C LEU A 83 4.02 1.39 -11.59
N GLN A 84 3.94 2.59 -11.03
CA GLN A 84 5.13 3.33 -10.58
C GLN A 84 5.85 2.61 -9.42
N LEU A 85 5.08 2.09 -8.45
CA LEU A 85 5.62 1.29 -7.35
C LEU A 85 6.33 0.05 -7.89
N ARG A 86 5.74 -0.68 -8.83
CA ARG A 86 6.38 -1.85 -9.46
C ARG A 86 7.68 -1.47 -10.17
N ALA A 87 7.66 -0.38 -10.95
CA ALA A 87 8.84 0.08 -11.66
C ALA A 87 10.00 0.45 -10.71
N LYS A 88 9.68 0.95 -9.51
CA LYS A 88 10.66 1.32 -8.47
C LYS A 88 10.81 0.28 -7.36
N ALA A 89 10.29 -0.94 -7.54
CA ALA A 89 10.20 -1.94 -6.47
C ALA A 89 11.54 -2.26 -5.82
N SER A 90 12.61 -2.41 -6.62
CA SER A 90 13.94 -2.71 -6.09
C SER A 90 14.49 -1.58 -5.22
N ILE A 91 14.28 -0.32 -5.63
CA ILE A 91 14.70 0.86 -4.87
C ILE A 91 13.92 0.93 -3.56
N PHE A 92 12.60 0.72 -3.64
CA PHE A 92 11.73 0.72 -2.48
C PHE A 92 12.10 -0.36 -1.46
N VAL A 93 12.32 -1.59 -1.89
CA VAL A 93 12.69 -2.70 -0.99
C VAL A 93 14.07 -2.46 -0.39
N GLN A 94 15.02 -1.91 -1.15
CA GLN A 94 16.33 -1.53 -0.62
C GLN A 94 16.22 -0.43 0.44
N GLU A 95 15.35 0.56 0.22
CA GLU A 95 15.12 1.67 1.14
C GLU A 95 14.48 1.21 2.46
N VAL A 96 13.51 0.30 2.40
CA VAL A 96 12.93 -0.35 3.58
C VAL A 96 13.94 -1.29 4.25
N GLY A 97 14.76 -1.97 3.45
CA GLY A 97 15.64 -3.08 3.83
C GLY A 97 14.93 -4.42 3.73
N HIS A 98 15.55 -5.41 3.08
CA HIS A 98 14.92 -6.72 2.82
C HIS A 98 14.49 -7.45 4.10
N ALA A 99 15.32 -7.38 5.15
CA ALA A 99 15.03 -7.98 6.44
C ALA A 99 13.81 -7.32 7.11
N ASN A 100 13.76 -5.98 7.09
CA ASN A 100 12.65 -5.22 7.65
C ASN A 100 11.36 -5.49 6.86
N PHE A 101 11.44 -5.54 5.52
CA PHE A 101 10.29 -5.87 4.67
C PHE A 101 9.66 -7.22 5.06
N LYS A 102 10.50 -8.24 5.31
CA LYS A 102 10.04 -9.55 5.79
C LYS A 102 9.44 -9.46 7.20
N GLN A 103 10.01 -8.65 8.09
CA GLN A 103 9.42 -8.43 9.41
C GLN A 103 8.04 -7.77 9.32
N TYR A 104 7.88 -6.72 8.51
CA TYR A 104 6.59 -6.09 8.31
C TYR A 104 5.55 -7.06 7.72
N GLN A 105 5.94 -7.94 6.79
CA GLN A 105 5.05 -9.00 6.30
C GLN A 105 4.57 -9.92 7.43
N ILE A 106 5.47 -10.35 8.31
CA ILE A 106 5.14 -11.27 9.40
C ILE A 106 4.23 -10.58 10.42
N ILE A 107 4.55 -9.34 10.79
CA ILE A 107 3.79 -8.57 11.79
C ILE A 107 2.38 -8.28 11.30
N ASN A 108 2.23 -7.83 10.05
CA ASN A 108 0.93 -7.43 9.51
C ASN A 108 0.12 -8.62 8.97
N ASN A 109 0.76 -9.77 8.71
CA ASN A 109 0.15 -10.96 8.12
C ASN A 109 -0.83 -10.63 6.97
N PRO A 110 -0.37 -9.92 5.91
CA PRO A 110 -1.25 -9.37 4.90
C PRO A 110 -1.90 -10.48 4.06
N PRO A 111 -3.15 -10.26 3.58
CA PRO A 111 -3.79 -11.16 2.63
C PRO A 111 -2.97 -11.35 1.34
N LEU A 112 -3.06 -12.55 0.74
CA LEU A 112 -2.27 -12.90 -0.46
C LEU A 112 -2.56 -12.03 -1.69
N ASN A 113 -3.76 -11.45 -1.78
CA ASN A 113 -4.14 -10.54 -2.86
C ASN A 113 -3.48 -9.14 -2.73
N ARG A 114 -2.89 -8.81 -1.57
CA ARG A 114 -2.16 -7.56 -1.34
C ARG A 114 -0.71 -7.69 -1.81
N TRP A 115 -0.52 -7.80 -3.12
CA TRP A 115 0.77 -8.10 -3.78
C TRP A 115 1.92 -7.15 -3.39
N TRP A 116 1.62 -5.89 -3.04
CA TRP A 116 2.63 -4.88 -2.65
C TRP A 116 3.40 -5.29 -1.40
N TRP A 117 2.77 -6.05 -0.51
CA TRP A 117 3.44 -6.67 0.63
C TRP A 117 4.43 -7.74 0.25
N TYR A 118 4.54 -8.16 -1.00
CA TYR A 118 5.45 -9.22 -1.43
C TYR A 118 6.49 -8.76 -2.45
N LEU A 119 6.70 -7.44 -2.58
CA LEU A 119 7.71 -6.84 -3.47
C LEU A 119 9.13 -7.34 -3.20
N ASN A 120 9.45 -7.70 -1.95
CA ASN A 120 10.76 -8.27 -1.61
C ASN A 120 11.03 -9.64 -2.25
N ARG A 121 10.00 -10.37 -2.71
CA ARG A 121 10.14 -11.70 -3.35
C ARG A 121 10.54 -11.61 -4.81
N THR A 122 10.27 -10.47 -5.44
CA THR A 122 10.55 -10.21 -6.86
C THR A 122 11.74 -9.28 -7.07
N THR A 123 12.41 -8.87 -6.00
CA THR A 123 13.55 -7.95 -6.03
C THR A 123 14.82 -8.65 -5.57
N VAL A 124 15.95 -8.28 -6.17
CA VAL A 124 17.24 -8.88 -5.84
C VAL A 124 17.68 -8.42 -4.45
N ASN A 125 17.97 -9.38 -3.57
CA ASN A 125 18.54 -9.07 -2.26
C ASN A 125 20.00 -8.63 -2.42
N LEU A 126 20.23 -7.31 -2.40
CA LEU A 126 21.58 -6.73 -2.45
C LEU A 126 22.17 -6.50 -1.05
N ASP A 127 21.44 -6.86 0.02
CA ASP A 127 21.85 -6.67 1.41
C ASP A 127 22.91 -7.69 1.89
N HIS A 128 23.47 -8.48 0.96
CA HIS A 128 24.65 -9.29 1.20
C HIS A 128 25.90 -8.40 1.33
N LYS A 129 25.96 -7.53 2.34
CA LYS A 129 27.27 -7.14 2.88
C LYS A 129 27.89 -8.41 3.40
N THR A 130 28.93 -8.90 2.72
CA THR A 130 29.74 -10.02 3.18
C THR A 130 30.07 -9.76 4.66
N PRO A 131 29.63 -10.63 5.58
CA PRO A 131 29.89 -10.43 7.01
C PRO A 131 31.39 -10.17 7.22
N SER A 132 31.75 -9.27 8.15
CA SER A 132 33.15 -8.87 8.35
C SER A 132 34.11 -10.02 8.64
N TRP A 133 33.60 -11.15 9.15
CA TRP A 133 34.35 -12.38 9.38
C TRP A 133 34.61 -13.22 8.12
N GLN A 134 33.90 -12.99 7.01
CA GLN A 134 34.12 -13.66 5.72
C GLN A 134 35.20 -12.95 4.89
N TRP A 135 36.35 -12.65 5.51
CA TRP A 135 37.45 -11.92 4.88
C TRP A 135 38.05 -12.68 3.68
N TRP A 136 38.07 -14.01 3.70
CA TRP A 136 38.62 -14.85 2.61
C TRP A 136 37.86 -14.78 1.28
N LYS A 137 36.63 -14.23 1.27
CA LYS A 137 35.87 -14.01 0.02
C LYS A 137 36.24 -12.70 -0.67
N ARG A 138 37.01 -11.81 -0.03
CA ARG A 138 37.47 -10.55 -0.63
C ARG A 138 38.66 -10.75 -1.56
N ASP A 139 39.42 -11.83 -1.40
CA ASP A 139 40.69 -12.05 -2.10
C ASP A 139 40.55 -12.77 -3.45
N SER A 140 39.34 -13.03 -3.94
CA SER A 140 39.12 -13.77 -5.20
C SER A 140 38.97 -12.87 -6.44
N SER A 141 39.24 -11.57 -6.34
CA SER A 141 39.07 -10.62 -7.45
C SER A 141 40.28 -9.69 -7.62
N GLY A 142 41.41 -10.25 -8.10
CA GLY A 142 42.63 -9.54 -8.54
C GLY A 142 43.47 -9.00 -7.38
N ILE A 143 44.75 -9.36 -7.19
CA ILE A 143 45.89 -9.49 -8.11
C ILE A 143 46.80 -10.63 -7.62
#